data_AF-A0A836YK42-F1
#
_entry.id   AF-A0A836YK42-F1
#
_cell.length_a   1.000
_cell.length_b   1.000
_cell.length_c   1.000
_cell.angle_alpha   90.00
_cell.angle_beta   90.00
_cell.angle_gamma   90.00
#
_symmetry.space_group_name_H-M   'P 1'
#
loop_
_entity.id
_entity.type
_entity.pdbx_description
1 polymer ?
#
loop_
_entity_poly.entity_id
_entity_poly.type
_entity_poly.pdbx_seq_one_letter_code
_entity_poly.pdbx_strand_id
1 'polypeptide(L)'
;MIKIIYKKDALSEEKTIEQAQTIGQWLTSKYDYMPEHVRIFHTTSNMDHAEISFANEVTPKNAYELKQLDFLPGTFIVIENPKGIDPITLAWIAVASIVMGVAVALLMPVPSITQTNQNNNQSSSANNELSNRENKTRVNGRIADIYGAAHDTPDLITVPYKVYENNVEVEHV
;
A
#
# COMPACT_ATOMS: atom_id res chain seq x y z
N MET A 1 18.69 -30.55 40.59
CA MET A 1 17.98 -29.41 39.98
C MET A 1 18.94 -28.74 39.03
N ILE A 2 18.49 -28.47 37.81
CA ILE A 2 19.23 -27.77 36.77
C ILE A 2 18.81 -26.31 36.74
N LYS A 3 19.73 -25.44 36.32
CA LYS A 3 19.45 -24.02 36.10
C LYS A 3 19.07 -23.80 34.65
N ILE A 4 18.03 -23.00 34.42
CA ILE A 4 17.58 -22.63 33.08
C ILE A 4 17.67 -21.12 32.94
N ILE A 5 18.38 -20.65 31.92
CA ILE A 5 18.45 -19.23 31.56
C ILE A 5 17.63 -19.06 30.29
N TYR A 6 16.46 -18.44 30.40
CA TYR A 6 15.57 -18.17 29.28
C TYR A 6 15.80 -16.75 28.74
N LYS A 7 15.94 -16.63 27.42
CA LYS A 7 16.11 -15.37 26.69
C LYS A 7 15.20 -15.32 25.46
N LYS A 8 14.60 -14.15 25.19
CA LYS A 8 13.82 -13.90 23.95
C LYS A 8 14.69 -13.64 22.72
N ASP A 9 15.96 -13.35 22.92
CA ASP A 9 16.91 -13.15 21.84
C ASP A 9 18.32 -13.40 22.39
N ALA A 10 19.23 -13.87 21.53
CA ALA A 10 20.60 -14.18 21.91
C ALA A 10 21.33 -12.94 22.44
N LEU A 11 21.03 -11.76 21.89
CA LEU A 11 21.65 -10.49 22.26
C LEU A 11 20.86 -9.72 23.32
N SER A 12 19.67 -10.20 23.71
CA SER A 12 18.88 -9.54 24.75
C SER A 12 19.62 -9.52 26.09
N GLU A 13 19.58 -8.39 26.78
CA GLU A 13 20.08 -8.27 28.16
C GLU A 13 19.09 -8.86 29.17
N GLU A 14 17.80 -8.86 28.82
CA GLU A 14 16.74 -9.45 29.63
C GLU A 14 16.86 -10.98 29.63
N LYS A 15 16.99 -11.56 30.83
CA LYS A 15 17.03 -13.00 31.05
C LYS A 15 16.17 -13.37 32.24
N THR A 16 15.49 -14.50 32.12
CA THR A 16 14.75 -15.12 33.23
C THR A 16 15.53 -16.34 33.67
N ILE A 17 15.76 -16.47 34.98
CA ILE A 17 16.47 -17.62 35.55
C ILE A 17 15.45 -18.47 36.29
N GLU A 18 15.35 -19.73 35.89
CA GLU A 18 14.42 -20.71 36.44
C GLU A 18 15.20 -21.95 36.91
N GLN A 19 14.56 -22.73 37.78
CA GLN A 19 15.09 -23.99 38.30
C GLN A 19 14.12 -25.11 37.94
N ALA A 20 14.65 -26.20 37.41
CA ALA A 20 13.85 -27.36 37.02
C ALA A 20 14.51 -28.66 37.47
N GLN A 21 13.75 -29.74 37.52
CA GLN A 21 14.31 -31.06 37.82
C GLN A 21 15.07 -31.60 36.60
N THR A 22 14.45 -31.49 35.42
CA THR A 22 15.06 -31.82 34.12
C THR A 22 14.63 -30.80 33.05
N ILE A 23 15.38 -30.73 31.95
CA ILE A 23 15.07 -29.80 30.85
C ILE A 23 13.83 -30.27 30.08
N GLY A 24 13.62 -31.58 29.96
CA GLY A 24 12.45 -32.15 29.31
C GLY A 24 11.15 -31.78 30.02
N GLN A 25 11.12 -31.85 31.35
CA GLN A 25 9.96 -31.42 32.14
C GLN A 25 9.68 -29.92 31.94
N TRP A 26 10.72 -29.09 31.94
CA TRP A 26 10.56 -27.66 31.73
C TRP A 26 10.00 -27.34 30.33
N LEU A 27 10.56 -27.97 29.29
CA LEU A 27 10.10 -27.78 27.90
C LEU A 27 8.64 -28.21 27.72
N THR A 28 8.27 -29.39 28.21
CA THR A 28 6.88 -29.90 28.12
C THR A 28 5.89 -29.12 28.97
N SER A 29 6.34 -28.39 30.00
CA SER A 29 5.47 -27.48 30.75
C SER A 29 5.17 -26.17 30.02
N LYS A 30 6.04 -25.77 29.08
CA LYS A 30 6.00 -24.45 28.41
C LYS A 30 5.52 -24.52 26.97
N TYR A 31 5.71 -25.65 26.30
CA TYR A 31 5.38 -25.83 24.90
C TYR A 31 4.65 -27.17 24.67
N ASP A 32 3.54 -27.13 23.93
CA ASP A 32 2.82 -28.33 23.49
C ASP A 32 3.64 -29.14 22.46
N TYR A 33 4.45 -28.45 21.66
CA TYR A 33 5.34 -28.99 20.63
C TYR A 33 6.64 -28.20 20.62
N MET A 34 7.77 -28.85 20.31
CA MET A 34 9.07 -28.18 20.24
C MET A 34 9.04 -27.11 19.14
N PRO A 35 9.23 -25.81 19.46
CA PRO A 35 9.17 -24.77 18.44
C PRO A 35 10.45 -24.75 17.61
N GLU A 36 10.34 -24.57 16.29
CA GLU A 36 11.49 -24.52 15.37
C GLU A 36 12.46 -23.37 15.66
N HIS A 37 11.96 -22.28 16.25
CA HIS A 37 12.72 -21.06 16.54
C HIS A 37 13.39 -21.08 17.92
N VAL A 38 13.25 -22.18 18.68
CA VAL A 38 13.90 -22.35 19.98
C VAL A 38 15.23 -23.08 19.79
N ARG A 39 16.29 -22.51 20.37
CA ARG A 39 17.61 -23.13 20.46
C ARG A 39 18.03 -23.30 21.91
N ILE A 40 18.62 -24.45 22.21
CA ILE A 40 19.03 -24.81 23.56
C ILE A 40 20.53 -25.02 23.57
N PHE A 41 21.20 -24.40 24.53
CA PHE A 41 22.64 -24.55 24.74
C PHE A 41 22.88 -25.12 26.14
N HIS A 42 23.89 -25.96 26.28
CA HIS A 42 24.25 -26.56 27.56
C HIS A 42 25.64 -26.11 27.98
N THR A 43 25.80 -25.82 29.27
CA THR A 43 27.10 -25.64 29.89
C THR A 43 27.15 -26.35 31.23
N THR A 44 28.31 -26.87 31.58
CA THR A 44 28.59 -27.43 32.91
C THR A 44 28.80 -26.34 33.97
N SER A 45 29.02 -25.09 33.55
CA SER A 45 29.19 -23.95 34.44
C SER A 45 27.86 -23.44 35.02
N ASN A 46 27.89 -22.90 36.23
CA ASN A 46 26.73 -22.24 36.86
C ASN A 46 26.73 -20.71 36.65
N MET A 47 27.61 -20.19 35.79
CA MET A 47 27.73 -18.76 35.55
C MET A 47 26.49 -18.19 34.85
N ASP A 48 26.16 -16.94 35.18
CA ASP A 48 25.03 -16.21 34.61
C ASP A 48 25.27 -15.73 33.17
N HIS A 49 26.51 -15.84 32.69
CA HIS A 49 26.99 -15.42 31.37
C HIS A 49 27.56 -16.60 30.60
N ALA A 50 26.81 -17.71 30.59
CA ALA A 50 27.21 -18.92 29.90
C ALA A 50 27.40 -18.69 28.38
N GLU A 51 28.42 -19.32 27.83
CA GLU A 51 28.83 -19.15 26.44
C GLU A 51 27.78 -19.74 25.48
N ILE A 52 27.21 -18.89 24.64
CA ILE A 52 26.34 -19.28 23.54
C ILE A 52 27.24 -19.53 22.32
N SER A 53 27.49 -20.79 22.01
CA SER A 53 28.31 -21.22 20.88
C SER A 53 27.66 -22.41 20.18
N PHE A 54 27.87 -22.53 18.86
CA PHE A 54 27.37 -23.68 18.09
C PHE A 54 27.90 -25.03 18.63
N ALA A 55 29.08 -25.04 19.25
CA ALA A 55 29.65 -26.26 19.84
C ALA A 55 28.86 -26.76 21.05
N ASN A 56 28.13 -25.85 21.72
CA ASN A 56 27.38 -26.13 22.95
C ASN A 56 25.87 -26.25 22.68
N GLU A 57 25.45 -26.21 21.42
CA GLU A 57 24.04 -26.36 21.06
C GLU A 57 23.60 -27.81 21.22
N VAL A 58 22.54 -28.00 22.00
CA VAL A 58 21.96 -29.30 22.32
C VAL A 58 20.45 -29.30 22.03
N THR A 59 19.99 -28.48 21.09
CA THR A 59 18.58 -28.42 20.67
C THR A 59 18.10 -29.81 20.23
N PRO A 60 17.18 -30.46 20.96
CA PRO A 60 16.78 -31.84 20.68
C PRO A 60 15.90 -31.90 19.43
N LYS A 61 16.19 -32.85 18.53
CA LYS A 61 15.44 -33.07 17.29
C LYS A 61 14.43 -34.21 17.37
N ASN A 62 14.55 -35.05 18.39
CA ASN A 62 13.67 -36.19 18.62
C ASN A 62 13.52 -36.48 20.12
N ALA A 63 12.52 -37.30 20.46
CA ALA A 63 12.23 -37.65 21.86
C ALA A 63 13.37 -38.40 22.56
N TYR A 64 14.25 -39.07 21.80
CA TYR A 64 15.38 -39.80 22.36
C TYR A 64 16.50 -38.85 22.80
N GLU A 65 16.85 -37.88 21.96
CA GLU A 65 17.78 -36.80 22.31
C GLU A 65 17.28 -36.00 23.51
N LEU A 66 15.99 -35.67 23.57
CA LEU A 66 15.41 -34.98 24.71
C LEU A 66 15.63 -35.74 26.03
N LYS A 67 15.42 -37.06 26.02
CA LYS A 67 15.67 -37.92 27.19
C LYS A 67 17.15 -37.96 27.57
N GLN A 68 18.07 -37.86 26.62
CA GLN A 68 19.50 -37.80 26.93
C GLN A 68 19.86 -36.51 27.67
N LEU A 69 19.22 -35.38 27.32
CA LEU A 69 19.46 -34.10 27.98
C LEU A 69 19.00 -34.09 29.44
N ASP A 70 18.00 -34.89 29.81
CA ASP A 70 17.53 -35.01 31.19
C ASP A 70 18.61 -35.52 32.15
N PHE A 71 19.65 -36.19 31.64
CA PHE A 71 20.78 -36.68 32.44
C PHE A 71 21.93 -35.67 32.55
N LEU A 72 21.91 -34.57 31.79
CA LEU A 72 23.01 -33.60 31.80
C LEU A 72 22.87 -32.64 32.98
N PRO A 73 23.86 -32.57 33.88
CA PRO A 73 23.88 -31.58 34.94
C PRO A 73 24.35 -30.22 34.42
N GLY A 74 24.02 -29.15 35.13
CA GLY A 74 24.53 -27.81 34.86
C GLY A 74 23.44 -26.82 34.47
N THR A 75 23.79 -25.92 33.56
CA THR A 75 22.93 -24.81 33.12
C THR A 75 22.53 -25.02 31.66
N PHE A 76 21.23 -24.88 31.40
CA PHE A 76 20.68 -24.82 30.06
C PHE A 76 20.32 -23.38 29.73
N ILE A 77 20.69 -22.91 28.54
CA ILE A 77 20.32 -21.61 28.00
C ILE A 77 19.29 -21.87 26.91
N VAL A 78 18.09 -21.33 27.08
CA VAL A 78 17.01 -21.46 26.10
C VAL A 78 16.79 -20.11 25.44
N ILE A 79 17.02 -20.06 24.13
CA ILE A 79 16.85 -18.85 23.32
C ILE A 79 15.66 -19.07 22.41
N GLU A 80 14.64 -18.24 22.57
CA GLU A 80 13.45 -18.26 21.73
C GLU A 80 13.49 -17.09 20.76
N ASN A 81 14.03 -17.31 19.55
CA ASN A 81 14.15 -16.23 18.56
C ASN A 81 12.76 -15.77 18.09
N PRO A 82 12.55 -14.48 17.78
CA PRO A 82 11.27 -14.00 17.29
C PRO A 82 10.86 -14.77 16.02
N LYS A 83 9.62 -15.28 16.01
CA LYS A 83 9.05 -15.91 14.82
C LYS A 83 9.02 -14.87 13.70
N GLY A 84 9.64 -15.21 12.56
CA GLY A 84 9.29 -14.56 11.31
C GLY A 84 7.79 -14.75 11.04
N ILE A 85 7.23 -13.95 10.13
CA ILE A 85 5.84 -14.14 9.72
C ILE A 85 5.74 -15.50 9.02
N ASP A 86 4.88 -16.37 9.55
CA ASP A 86 4.60 -17.69 8.96
C ASP A 86 4.21 -17.54 7.47
N PRO A 87 4.66 -18.43 6.57
CA PRO A 87 4.40 -18.30 5.13
C PRO A 87 2.92 -18.26 4.74
N ILE A 88 2.05 -18.99 5.45
CA ILE A 88 0.60 -19.00 5.25
C ILE A 88 0.03 -17.65 5.69
N THR A 89 0.48 -17.14 6.83
CA THR A 89 0.09 -15.80 7.31
C THR A 89 0.52 -14.72 6.34
N LEU A 90 1.75 -14.81 5.81
CA LEU A 90 2.27 -13.88 4.81
C LEU A 90 1.46 -13.92 3.51
N ALA A 91 1.06 -15.12 3.05
CA ALA A 91 0.21 -15.28 1.88
C ALA A 91 -1.17 -14.62 2.07
N TRP A 92 -1.79 -14.80 3.25
CA TRP A 92 -3.05 -14.13 3.56
C TRP A 92 -2.93 -12.61 3.61
N ILE A 93 -1.84 -12.09 4.19
CA ILE A 93 -1.54 -10.64 4.18
C ILE A 93 -1.42 -10.13 2.74
N ALA A 94 -0.75 -10.87 1.85
CA ALA A 94 -0.61 -10.51 0.44
C ALA A 94 -1.96 -10.53 -0.30
N VAL A 95 -2.81 -11.52 -0.05
CA VAL A 95 -4.16 -11.58 -0.63
C VAL A 95 -5.01 -10.41 -0.12
N ALA A 96 -4.98 -10.16 1.19
CA ALA A 96 -5.73 -9.06 1.81
C ALA A 96 -5.30 -7.70 1.27
N SER A 97 -3.99 -7.48 1.06
CA SER A 97 -3.47 -6.23 0.50
C SER A 97 -3.87 -6.03 -0.96
N ILE A 98 -3.91 -7.10 -1.78
CA ILE A 98 -4.42 -7.05 -3.16
C ILE A 98 -5.90 -6.67 -3.16
N VAL A 99 -6.72 -7.34 -2.34
CA VAL A 99 -8.17 -7.06 -2.25
C VAL A 99 -8.41 -5.62 -1.80
N MET A 100 -7.66 -5.15 -0.81
CA MET A 100 -7.72 -3.76 -0.34
C MET A 100 -7.33 -2.78 -1.45
N GLY A 101 -6.26 -3.06 -2.20
CA GLY A 101 -5.82 -2.24 -3.34
C GLY A 101 -6.88 -2.15 -4.44
N VAL A 102 -7.53 -3.27 -4.79
CA VAL A 102 -8.62 -3.30 -5.77
C VAL A 102 -9.84 -2.52 -5.26
N ALA A 103 -10.22 -2.71 -3.99
CA ALA A 103 -11.33 -1.98 -3.38
C ALA A 103 -11.07 -0.47 -3.39
N VAL A 104 -9.86 -0.06 -3.02
CA VAL A 104 -9.41 1.34 -3.06
C VAL A 104 -9.46 1.89 -4.50
N ALA A 105 -9.00 1.14 -5.50
CA ALA A 105 -9.07 1.58 -6.90
C ALA A 105 -10.50 1.72 -7.45
N LEU A 106 -11.43 0.87 -7.02
CA LEU A 106 -12.83 0.90 -7.47
C LEU A 106 -13.71 1.88 -6.69
N LEU A 107 -13.45 2.06 -5.40
CA LEU A 107 -14.30 2.85 -4.50
C LEU A 107 -13.81 4.28 -4.33
N MET A 108 -12.54 4.57 -4.60
CA MET A 108 -12.08 5.95 -4.62
C MET A 108 -12.61 6.65 -5.88
N PRO A 109 -13.20 7.85 -5.75
CA PRO A 109 -13.59 8.63 -6.91
C PRO A 109 -12.36 8.91 -7.75
N VAL A 110 -12.30 8.31 -8.94
CA VAL A 110 -11.31 8.69 -9.94
C VAL A 110 -11.57 10.17 -10.26
N PRO A 111 -10.58 11.07 -10.13
CA PRO A 111 -10.76 12.44 -10.55
C PRO A 111 -11.12 12.39 -12.03
N SER A 112 -12.38 12.67 -12.34
CA SER A 112 -12.76 12.85 -13.73
C SER A 112 -12.05 14.13 -14.15
N ILE A 113 -11.06 14.00 -15.01
CA ILE A 113 -10.77 15.08 -15.94
C ILE A 113 -12.06 15.16 -16.74
N THR A 114 -12.97 16.03 -16.30
CA THR A 114 -14.13 16.41 -17.10
C THR A 114 -13.57 16.65 -18.47
N GLN A 115 -14.01 15.82 -19.41
CA GLN A 115 -13.47 15.74 -20.76
C GLN A 115 -13.14 17.15 -21.22
N THR A 116 -11.88 17.38 -21.59
CA THR A 116 -11.44 18.55 -22.36
C THR A 116 -12.05 18.55 -23.78
N ASN A 117 -13.29 18.06 -23.89
CA ASN A 117 -14.30 18.38 -24.90
C ASN A 117 -15.19 19.54 -24.43
N GLN A 118 -14.92 20.15 -23.26
CA GLN A 118 -15.08 21.60 -23.19
C GLN A 118 -14.10 22.18 -24.20
N ASN A 119 -14.59 22.34 -25.44
CA ASN A 119 -14.01 23.29 -26.37
C ASN A 119 -13.60 24.51 -25.55
N ASN A 120 -12.32 24.83 -25.55
CA ASN A 120 -11.76 26.10 -25.10
C ASN A 120 -12.29 27.28 -25.95
N ASN A 121 -13.54 27.22 -26.42
CA ASN A 121 -14.23 28.29 -27.13
C ASN A 121 -14.53 29.47 -26.21
N GLN A 122 -14.34 29.35 -24.89
CA GLN A 122 -14.57 30.46 -23.98
C GLN A 122 -13.37 31.41 -23.86
N SER A 123 -12.24 31.16 -24.53
CA SER A 123 -11.12 32.12 -24.57
C SER A 123 -10.26 32.06 -25.85
N SER A 124 -10.85 31.74 -27.00
CA SER A 124 -10.15 32.00 -28.26
C SER A 124 -10.17 33.51 -28.55
N SER A 125 -9.00 34.10 -28.75
CA SER A 125 -8.94 35.51 -29.19
C SER A 125 -9.53 35.59 -30.60
N ALA A 126 -10.18 36.72 -30.91
CA ALA A 126 -10.76 36.95 -32.23
C ALA A 126 -9.75 36.81 -33.39
N ASN A 127 -8.45 36.79 -33.10
CA ASN A 127 -7.39 36.61 -34.09
C ASN A 127 -7.01 35.13 -34.35
N ASN A 128 -7.58 34.16 -33.63
CA ASN A 128 -7.21 32.75 -33.74
C ASN A 128 -8.36 31.81 -34.20
N GLU A 129 -9.50 32.37 -34.61
CA GLU A 129 -10.62 31.62 -35.20
C GLU A 129 -10.52 31.60 -36.74
N LEU A 130 -9.53 30.87 -37.29
CA LEU A 130 -9.38 30.72 -38.75
C LEU A 130 -10.45 29.80 -39.35
N SER A 131 -10.97 28.86 -38.56
CA SER A 131 -11.87 27.80 -39.00
C SER A 131 -13.36 28.17 -38.98
N ASN A 132 -13.74 29.32 -38.41
CA ASN A 132 -15.16 29.71 -38.26
C ASN A 132 -15.39 31.16 -38.73
N ARG A 133 -15.09 31.42 -40.01
CA ARG A 133 -15.33 32.72 -40.67
C ARG A 133 -16.79 32.84 -41.08
N GLU A 134 -17.68 32.92 -40.12
CA GLU A 134 -19.09 33.26 -40.34
C GLU A 134 -19.31 34.74 -40.04
N ASN A 135 -20.25 35.34 -40.75
CA ASN A 135 -20.67 36.69 -40.45
C ASN A 135 -21.51 36.68 -39.17
N LYS A 136 -20.92 37.11 -38.05
CA LYS A 136 -21.57 37.19 -36.74
C LYS A 136 -21.81 38.63 -36.34
N THR A 137 -23.00 38.94 -35.84
CA THR A 137 -23.34 40.26 -35.31
C THR A 137 -22.38 40.65 -34.18
N ARG A 138 -21.69 41.79 -34.34
CA ARG A 138 -20.65 42.27 -33.41
C ARG A 138 -21.22 43.34 -32.45
N VAL A 139 -22.05 42.93 -31.48
CA VAL A 139 -22.62 43.86 -30.49
C VAL A 139 -21.52 44.44 -29.60
N ASN A 140 -21.41 45.78 -29.52
CA ASN A 140 -20.33 46.52 -28.82
C ASN A 140 -18.90 46.23 -29.32
N GLY A 141 -18.74 45.63 -30.50
CA GLY A 141 -17.44 45.39 -31.12
C GLY A 141 -16.86 46.64 -31.77
N ARG A 142 -15.55 46.63 -32.05
CA ARG A 142 -14.92 47.69 -32.84
C ARG A 142 -15.51 47.70 -34.25
N ILE A 143 -16.06 48.85 -34.66
CA ILE A 143 -16.49 49.13 -36.03
C ILE A 143 -15.22 49.43 -36.84
N ALA A 144 -15.09 48.81 -38.00
CA ALA A 144 -13.96 49.12 -38.89
C ALA A 144 -14.18 50.50 -39.51
N ASP A 145 -13.19 51.38 -39.39
CA ASP A 145 -13.20 52.67 -40.07
C ASP A 145 -12.67 52.46 -41.49
N ILE A 146 -13.57 52.51 -42.48
CA ILE A 146 -13.24 52.22 -43.89
C ILE A 146 -12.76 53.52 -44.53
N TYR A 147 -11.45 53.62 -44.80
CA TYR A 147 -10.89 54.73 -45.57
C TYR A 147 -10.84 54.38 -47.07
N GLY A 148 -11.65 55.06 -47.88
CA GLY A 148 -11.69 54.94 -49.33
C GLY A 148 -13.09 55.07 -49.93
N ALA A 149 -13.21 55.03 -51.26
CA ALA A 149 -14.50 54.86 -51.93
C ALA A 149 -14.90 53.38 -51.83
N ALA A 150 -15.68 53.03 -50.81
CA ALA A 150 -16.04 51.65 -50.52
C ALA A 150 -17.20 51.16 -51.40
N HIS A 151 -17.17 49.89 -51.79
CA HIS A 151 -18.34 49.17 -52.25
C HIS A 151 -18.97 48.49 -51.03
N ASP A 152 -19.72 49.28 -50.26
CA ASP A 152 -20.41 48.81 -49.06
C ASP A 152 -21.66 48.04 -49.48
N THR A 153 -21.60 46.71 -49.43
CA THR A 153 -22.81 45.90 -49.48
C THR A 153 -23.26 45.71 -48.04
N PRO A 154 -24.42 46.24 -47.61
CA PRO A 154 -24.88 46.06 -46.24
C PRO A 154 -25.10 44.57 -45.99
N ASP A 155 -24.44 44.05 -44.95
CA ASP A 155 -24.76 42.73 -44.45
C ASP A 155 -26.14 42.76 -43.83
N LEU A 156 -27.08 42.07 -44.48
CA LEU A 156 -28.50 42.01 -44.17
C LEU A 156 -29.22 43.38 -44.24
N ILE A 157 -29.91 43.62 -45.36
CA ILE A 157 -30.77 44.81 -45.55
C ILE A 157 -31.89 44.90 -44.49
N THR A 158 -32.29 43.77 -43.90
CA THR A 158 -33.28 43.70 -42.84
C THR A 158 -32.84 42.75 -41.73
N VAL A 159 -33.26 43.03 -40.50
CA VAL A 159 -33.06 42.15 -39.35
C VAL A 159 -33.83 40.84 -39.63
N PRO A 160 -33.16 39.67 -39.64
CA PRO A 160 -33.86 38.40 -39.81
C PRO A 160 -34.84 38.20 -38.67
N TYR A 161 -36.02 37.70 -39.01
CA TYR A 161 -36.99 37.29 -38.02
C TYR A 161 -37.36 35.83 -38.25
N LYS A 162 -37.64 35.16 -37.14
CA LYS A 162 -37.91 33.73 -37.09
C LYS A 162 -39.40 33.53 -36.92
N VAL A 163 -39.98 32.70 -37.78
CA VAL A 163 -41.39 32.30 -37.71
C VAL A 163 -41.46 30.78 -37.78
N TYR A 164 -42.41 30.21 -37.04
CA TYR A 164 -42.73 28.79 -37.14
C TYR A 164 -43.79 28.60 -38.23
N GLU A 165 -43.41 27.97 -39.33
CA GLU A 165 -44.32 27.57 -40.41
C GLU A 165 -44.41 26.04 -40.39
N ASN A 166 -45.62 25.49 -40.18
CA ASN A 166 -45.85 24.04 -40.10
C ASN A 166 -44.92 23.29 -39.11
N ASN A 167 -44.69 23.88 -37.94
CA ASN A 167 -43.82 23.35 -36.86
C ASN A 167 -42.34 23.22 -37.23
N VAL A 168 -41.89 23.89 -38.29
CA VAL A 168 -40.48 24.03 -38.63
C VAL A 168 -40.07 25.49 -38.39
N GLU A 169 -38.97 25.71 -37.68
CA GLU A 169 -38.39 27.04 -37.50
C GLU A 169 -37.74 27.47 -38.82
N VAL A 170 -38.27 28.52 -39.43
CA VAL A 170 -37.74 29.08 -40.68
C VAL A 170 -37.28 30.51 -40.42
N GLU A 171 -36.05 30.81 -40.83
CA GLU A 171 -35.46 32.14 -40.75
C GLU A 171 -35.63 32.85 -42.10
N HIS A 172 -36.27 34.02 -42.07
CA HIS A 172 -36.45 34.87 -43.24
C HIS A 172 -35.46 36.03 -43.20
N VAL A 173 -34.73 36.21 -44.29
CA VAL A 173 -33.72 37.27 -44.51
C VAL A 173 -34.23 38.29 -45.51
#